data_AF-A0A1N7SSM9-F1
#
_entry.id   AF-A0A1N7SSM9-F1
#
_cell.length_a   1.000
_cell.length_b   1.000
_cell.length_c   1.000
_cell.angle_alpha   90.00
_cell.angle_beta   90.00
_cell.angle_gamma   90.00
#
_symmetry.space_group_name_H-M   'P 1'
#
loop_
_entity.id
_entity.type
_entity.pdbx_description
1 polymer ?
#
loop_
_entity_poly.entity_id
_entity_poly.type
_entity_poly.pdbx_seq_one_letter_code
_entity_poly.pdbx_strand_id
1 'polypeptide(L)'
;MLTAIEFWKKVGTPKAREVCGLAGTTFEYFEHIAHRRKRPSEALADAIAKAALHLTGFKVDAASMRSPIGETAESKREARRKERAAAFAASLAEAAV
;
A
#
# COMPACT_ATOMS: atom_id res chain seq x y z
N MET A 1 10.45 -3.88 8.85
CA MET A 1 9.18 -4.57 8.55
C MET A 1 9.03 -4.62 7.04
N LEU A 2 8.50 -5.70 6.49
CA LEU A 2 8.32 -5.85 5.04
C LEU A 2 6.90 -5.48 4.65
N THR A 3 6.73 -4.83 3.50
CA THR A 3 5.41 -4.71 2.85
C THR A 3 4.94 -6.08 2.32
N ALA A 4 3.63 -6.24 2.09
CA ALA A 4 3.08 -7.50 1.59
C ALA A 4 3.73 -7.98 0.27
N ILE A 5 4.10 -7.05 -0.61
CA ILE A 5 4.76 -7.37 -1.89
C ILE A 5 6.23 -7.77 -1.69
N GLU A 6 6.95 -7.14 -0.78
CA GLU A 6 8.34 -7.52 -0.45
C GLU A 6 8.40 -8.87 0.24
N PHE A 7 7.42 -9.14 1.11
CA PHE A 7 7.25 -10.45 1.73
C PHE A 7 7.08 -11.54 0.67
N TRP A 8 6.12 -11.37 -0.24
CA TRP A 8 5.88 -12.34 -1.32
C TRP A 8 7.13 -12.59 -2.17
N LYS A 9 7.83 -11.52 -2.58
CA LYS A 9 9.08 -11.63 -3.36
C LYS A 9 10.18 -12.40 -2.63
N LYS A 10 10.22 -12.34 -1.30
CA LYS A 10 11.24 -13.06 -0.50
C LYS A 10 10.91 -14.53 -0.27
N VAL A 11 9.66 -14.86 0.07
CA VAL A 11 9.30 -16.24 0.46
C VAL A 11 8.79 -17.07 -0.72
N GLY A 12 8.38 -16.42 -1.80
CA GLY A 12 7.79 -17.05 -2.98
C GLY A 12 6.32 -17.45 -2.79
N THR A 13 5.68 -17.77 -3.90
CA THR A 13 4.25 -18.12 -3.98
C THR A 13 3.85 -19.34 -3.12
N PRO A 14 4.61 -20.45 -3.05
CA PRO A 14 4.21 -21.61 -2.25
C PRO A 14 4.03 -21.29 -0.78
N LYS A 15 4.99 -20.56 -0.19
CA LYS A 15 4.97 -20.23 1.24
C LYS A 15 3.99 -19.10 1.56
N ALA A 16 3.78 -18.17 0.62
CA ALA A 16 2.71 -17.18 0.73
C ALA A 16 1.32 -17.85 0.75
N ARG A 17 1.09 -18.92 -0.01
CA ARG A 17 -0.17 -19.70 0.03
C ARG A 17 -0.42 -20.32 1.40
N GLU A 18 0.60 -20.92 2.02
CA GLU A 18 0.50 -21.50 3.37
C GLU A 18 0.14 -20.43 4.42
N VAL A 19 0.79 -19.27 4.35
CA VAL A 19 0.49 -18.12 5.22
C VAL A 19 -0.96 -17.64 5.04
N CYS A 20 -1.43 -17.55 3.80
CA CYS A 20 -2.81 -17.17 3.51
C CYS A 20 -3.80 -18.20 4.08
N GLY A 21 -3.51 -19.49 3.92
CA GLY A 21 -4.33 -20.57 4.48
C GLY A 21 -4.47 -20.48 6.01
N LEU A 22 -3.37 -20.23 6.72
CA LEU A 22 -3.41 -20.01 8.17
C LEU A 22 -4.16 -18.75 8.58
N ALA A 23 -4.05 -17.68 7.78
CA ALA A 23 -4.78 -16.43 8.02
C ALA A 23 -6.26 -16.49 7.64
N GLY A 24 -6.74 -17.62 7.10
CA GLY A 24 -8.13 -17.79 6.67
C GLY A 24 -8.47 -17.02 5.38
N THR A 25 -7.50 -16.84 4.48
CA THR A 25 -7.71 -16.16 3.20
C THR A 25 -7.09 -16.93 2.03
N THR A 26 -7.37 -16.47 0.80
CA THR A 26 -6.84 -17.08 -0.42
C THR A 26 -5.62 -16.31 -0.91
N PHE A 27 -4.74 -16.99 -1.65
CA PHE A 27 -3.59 -16.34 -2.26
C PHE A 27 -3.99 -15.29 -3.30
N GLU A 28 -5.04 -15.51 -4.08
CA GLU A 28 -5.56 -14.50 -5.04
C GLU A 28 -5.98 -13.21 -4.34
N TYR A 29 -6.65 -13.34 -3.18
CA TYR A 29 -7.01 -12.16 -2.40
C TYR A 29 -5.78 -11.47 -1.83
N PHE A 30 -4.80 -12.23 -1.33
CA PHE A 30 -3.52 -11.70 -0.88
C PHE A 30 -2.73 -11.01 -2.01
N GLU A 31 -2.74 -11.55 -3.23
CA GLU A 31 -2.13 -10.93 -4.40
C GLU A 31 -2.76 -9.56 -4.68
N HIS A 32 -4.08 -9.46 -4.60
CA HIS A 32 -4.76 -8.16 -4.69
C HIS A 32 -4.37 -7.20 -3.56
N ILE A 33 -4.11 -7.68 -2.34
CA ILE A 33 -3.61 -6.85 -1.24
C ILE A 33 -2.17 -6.40 -1.52
N ALA A 34 -1.30 -7.31 -1.96
CA ALA A 34 0.11 -7.03 -2.25
C ALA A 34 0.27 -5.99 -3.38
N HIS A 35 -0.58 -6.07 -4.40
CA HIS A 35 -0.67 -5.07 -5.47
C HIS A 35 -1.47 -3.82 -5.08
N ARG A 36 -1.88 -3.69 -3.82
CA ARG A 36 -2.69 -2.58 -3.30
C ARG A 36 -3.95 -2.35 -4.11
N ARG A 37 -4.58 -3.41 -4.65
CA ARG A 37 -5.88 -3.35 -5.35
C ARG A 37 -7.05 -3.51 -4.40
N LYS A 38 -6.87 -4.26 -3.31
CA LYS A 38 -7.86 -4.45 -2.25
C LYS A 38 -7.25 -4.13 -0.88
N ARG A 39 -8.12 -3.68 0.04
CA ARG A 39 -7.75 -3.47 1.43
C ARG A 39 -8.38 -4.58 2.29
N PRO A 40 -7.59 -5.32 3.05
CA PRO A 40 -8.11 -6.25 4.04
C PRO A 40 -8.70 -5.47 5.23
N SER A 41 -9.57 -6.13 5.99
CA SER A 41 -9.95 -5.66 7.32
C SER A 41 -8.73 -5.66 8.26
N GLU A 42 -8.81 -4.93 9.37
CA GLU A 42 -7.77 -4.90 10.40
C GLU A 42 -7.46 -6.29 10.94
N ALA A 43 -8.50 -7.04 11.32
CA ALA A 43 -8.35 -8.41 11.80
C ALA A 43 -7.63 -9.31 10.79
N LEU A 44 -7.92 -9.18 9.49
CA LEU A 44 -7.28 -9.98 8.46
C LEU A 44 -5.83 -9.56 8.21
N ALA A 45 -5.54 -8.26 8.19
CA ALA A 45 -4.17 -7.76 8.05
C ALA A 45 -3.26 -8.27 9.19
N ASP A 46 -3.78 -8.24 10.41
CA ASP A 46 -3.08 -8.74 11.60
C ASP A 46 -2.92 -10.27 11.57
N ALA A 47 -3.96 -11.00 11.11
CA ALA A 47 -3.88 -12.45 10.94
C ALA A 47 -2.79 -12.84 9.93
N ILE A 48 -2.71 -12.15 8.79
CA ILE A 48 -1.66 -12.36 7.79
C ILE A 48 -0.27 -12.04 8.38
N ALA A 49 -0.12 -10.93 9.10
CA ALA A 49 1.16 -10.55 9.70
C ALA A 49 1.62 -11.57 10.76
N LYS A 50 0.71 -12.08 11.60
CA LYS A 50 0.98 -13.12 12.58
C LYS A 50 1.34 -14.46 11.91
N ALA A 51 0.57 -14.87 10.91
CA ALA A 51 0.83 -16.11 10.18
C ALA A 51 2.17 -16.06 9.43
N ALA A 52 2.51 -14.92 8.82
CA ALA A 52 3.79 -14.71 8.16
C ALA A 52 4.96 -14.82 9.15
N LEU A 53 4.84 -14.17 10.31
CA LEU A 53 5.87 -14.24 11.36
C LEU A 53 6.04 -15.68 11.87
N HIS A 54 4.95 -16.40 12.09
CA HIS A 54 4.95 -17.77 12.58
C HIS A 54 5.60 -18.76 11.59
N LEU A 55 5.26 -18.71 10.30
CA LEU A 55 5.75 -19.68 9.31
C LEU A 55 7.12 -19.36 8.73
N THR A 56 7.48 -18.08 8.68
CA THR A 56 8.66 -17.65 7.89
C THR A 56 9.67 -16.85 8.71
N GLY A 57 9.30 -16.42 9.92
CA GLY A 57 10.11 -15.51 10.74
C GLY A 57 10.13 -14.06 10.25
N PHE A 58 9.48 -13.74 9.12
CA PHE A 58 9.45 -12.39 8.59
C PHE A 58 8.28 -11.58 9.16
N LYS A 59 8.60 -10.37 9.67
CA LYS A 59 7.59 -9.40 10.10
C LYS A 59 7.03 -8.63 8.90
N VAL A 60 5.75 -8.83 8.63
CA VAL A 60 4.97 -8.09 7.60
C VAL A 60 4.24 -6.92 8.26
N ASP A 61 4.22 -5.78 7.59
CA ASP A 61 3.52 -4.59 8.06
C ASP A 61 2.03 -4.64 7.73
N ALA A 62 1.20 -4.85 8.76
CA ALA A 62 -0.25 -4.83 8.67
C ALA A 62 -0.83 -3.44 8.37
N ALA A 63 -0.15 -2.36 8.80
CA ALA A 63 -0.59 -1.01 8.51
C ALA A 63 -0.41 -0.70 7.02
N SER A 64 0.73 -1.06 6.44
CA SER A 64 0.99 -0.89 5.00
C SER A 64 -0.03 -1.63 4.11
N MET A 65 -0.61 -2.74 4.56
CA MET A 65 -1.66 -3.46 3.81
C MET A 65 -2.98 -2.68 3.76
N ARG A 66 -3.22 -1.80 4.73
CA ARG A 66 -4.45 -1.00 4.88
C ARG A 66 -4.31 0.42 4.35
N SER A 67 -3.09 0.86 4.07
CA SER A 67 -2.81 2.21 3.59
C SER A 67 -3.59 2.54 2.31
N PRO A 68 -4.03 3.81 2.16
CA PRO A 68 -4.75 4.23 0.97
C PRO A 68 -3.96 4.13 -0.33
N ILE A 69 -4.70 3.84 -1.41
CA ILE A 69 -4.15 3.69 -2.77
C ILE A 69 -3.99 5.09 -3.37
N GLY A 70 -2.74 5.47 -3.64
CA GLY A 70 -2.39 6.70 -4.35
C GLY A 70 -2.47 7.98 -3.52
N GLU A 71 -2.07 9.09 -4.16
CA GLU A 71 -2.40 10.43 -3.70
C GLU A 71 -3.90 10.49 -3.38
N THR A 72 -4.22 10.84 -2.14
CA THR A 72 -5.61 11.11 -1.75
C THR A 72 -6.21 12.15 -2.72
N ALA A 73 -7.54 12.18 -2.86
CA ALA A 73 -8.19 13.25 -3.62
C ALA A 73 -7.74 14.64 -3.12
N GLU A 74 -7.41 14.75 -1.83
CA GLU A 74 -6.76 15.92 -1.24
C GLU A 74 -5.36 16.19 -1.80
N SER A 75 -4.47 15.19 -1.86
CA SER A 75 -3.13 15.36 -2.43
C SER A 75 -3.15 15.79 -3.89
N LYS A 76 -4.05 15.23 -4.72
CA LYS A 76 -4.23 15.68 -6.11
C LYS A 76 -4.79 17.09 -6.21
N ARG A 77 -5.69 17.50 -5.29
CA ARG A 77 -6.21 18.88 -5.23
C ARG A 77 -5.13 19.85 -4.79
N GLU A 78 -4.29 19.46 -3.83
CA GLU A 78 -3.19 20.28 -3.33
C GLU A 78 -2.11 20.47 -4.41
N ALA A 79 -1.76 19.41 -5.16
CA ALA A 79 -0.86 19.50 -6.31
C ALA A 79 -1.39 20.50 -7.36
N ARG A 80 -2.67 20.39 -7.74
CA ARG A 80 -3.32 21.35 -8.67
C ARG A 80 -3.37 22.77 -8.12
N ARG A 81 -3.54 22.93 -6.81
CA ARG A 81 -3.55 24.26 -6.17
C ARG A 81 -2.17 24.90 -6.22
N LYS A 82 -1.11 24.13 -5.97
CA LYS A 82 0.29 24.58 -6.10
C LYS A 82 0.63 24.93 -7.55
N GLU A 83 0.23 24.11 -8.52
CA GLU A 83 0.37 24.42 -9.95
C GLU A 83 -0.32 25.74 -10.34
N ARG A 84 -1.58 25.93 -9.92
CA ARG A 84 -2.33 27.17 -10.23
C ARG A 84 -1.72 28.40 -9.57
N ALA A 85 -1.24 28.28 -8.33
CA ALA A 85 -0.57 29.36 -7.63
C ALA A 85 0.75 29.74 -8.32
N ALA A 86 1.53 28.74 -8.78
CA ALA A 86 2.76 28.97 -9.52
C ALA A 86 2.50 29.61 -10.89
N ALA A 87 1.50 29.14 -11.63
CA ALA A 87 1.12 29.72 -12.93
C ALA A 87 0.63 31.18 -12.78
N PHE A 88 -0.14 31.48 -11.74
CA PHE A 88 -0.59 32.85 -11.45
C PHE A 88 0.58 33.76 -11.08
N ALA A 89 1.50 33.29 -10.22
CA ALA A 89 2.69 34.05 -9.85
C ALA A 89 3.60 34.34 -11.06
N ALA A 90 3.75 33.39 -11.97
CA ALA A 90 4.49 33.58 -13.22
C ALA A 90 3.82 34.64 -14.11
N SER A 91 2.49 34.62 -14.24
CA SER A 91 1.75 35.61 -15.05
C SER A 91 1.84 37.05 -14.52
N LEU A 92 1.94 37.22 -13.20
CA LEU A 92 2.14 38.53 -12.57
C LEU A 92 3.56 39.06 -12.78
N ALA A 93 4.56 38.17 -12.79
CA ALA A 93 5.95 38.54 -13.03
C ALA A 93 6.17 38.97 -14.50
N GLU A 94 5.48 38.33 -15.44
CA GLU A 94 5.55 38.66 -16.87
C GLU A 94 4.84 39.97 -17.22
N ALA A 95 3.81 40.35 -16.45
CA ALA A 95 3.08 41.62 -16.61
C ALA A 95 3.75 42.83 -15.92
N ALA A 96 4.80 42.61 -15.14
CA ALA A 96 5.52 43.65 -14.39
C ALA A 96 6.83 44.10 -15.09
N VAL A 97 7.11 43.57 -16.30
CA VAL A 97 8.22 43.95 -17.19
C VAL A 97 7.67 44.79 -18.34
#